data_AF-A0A559RLM9-F1
#
_entry.id   AF-A0A559RLM9-F1
#
_cell.length_a   1.000
_cell.length_b   1.000
_cell.length_c   1.000
_cell.angle_alpha   90.00
_cell.angle_beta   90.00
_cell.angle_gamma   90.00
#
_symmetry.space_group_name_H-M   'P 1'
#
loop_
_entity.id
_entity.type
_entity.pdbx_description
1 polymer ?
#
loop_
_entity_poly.entity_id
_entity_poly.type
_entity_poly.pdbx_seq_one_letter_code
_entity_poly.pdbx_strand_id
1 'polypeptide(L)'
;MLKKILITASFILVTLTSFSQTKDLAIAKIPELTLSHRSDQVAVYPNPANSEISISNKSGLILKLTVFNILGDELITQKITNGLTDINVSNLPAGTYIVAFADEQKVTTQRLIIG
;
A
#
# COMPACT_ATOMS: atom_id res chain seq x y z
N MET A 1 8.38 -42.68 17.29
CA MET A 1 8.45 -42.07 15.93
C MET A 1 7.10 -41.69 15.32
N LEU A 2 5.96 -41.93 15.99
CA LEU A 2 4.61 -41.67 15.45
C LEU A 2 4.09 -40.23 15.67
N LYS A 3 4.73 -39.44 16.54
CA LYS A 3 4.33 -38.04 16.84
C LYS A 3 4.89 -36.99 15.86
N LYS A 4 5.85 -37.35 15.00
CA LYS A 4 6.44 -36.42 14.02
C LYS A 4 5.71 -36.40 12.67
N ILE A 5 4.86 -37.40 12.39
CA ILE A 5 4.07 -37.50 11.15
C ILE A 5 2.74 -36.73 11.23
N LEU A 6 2.26 -36.41 12.43
CA LEU A 6 0.99 -35.68 12.60
C LEU A 6 1.11 -34.18 12.30
N ILE A 7 2.30 -33.60 12.46
CA ILE A 7 2.51 -32.14 12.35
C ILE A 7 2.75 -31.72 10.89
N THR A 8 3.35 -32.58 10.07
CA THR A 8 3.53 -32.31 8.63
C THR A 8 2.24 -32.46 7.83
N ALA A 9 1.24 -33.19 8.34
CA ALA A 9 -0.07 -33.33 7.72
C ALA A 9 -0.93 -32.04 7.81
N SER A 10 -0.72 -31.17 8.81
CA SER A 10 -1.47 -29.91 8.94
C SER A 10 -0.98 -28.80 8.00
N PHE A 11 0.25 -28.87 7.49
CA PHE A 11 0.81 -27.81 6.64
C PHE A 11 0.38 -27.95 5.16
N ILE A 12 -0.10 -29.14 4.75
CA ILE A 12 -0.52 -29.43 3.37
C ILE A 12 -2.02 -29.16 3.16
N LEU A 13 -2.83 -29.02 4.22
CA LEU A 13 -4.28 -28.81 4.10
C LEU A 13 -4.69 -27.35 3.86
N VAL A 14 -3.75 -26.38 3.91
CA VAL A 14 -4.07 -24.94 3.85
C VAL A 14 -4.00 -24.36 2.42
N THR A 15 -3.58 -25.10 1.40
CA THR A 15 -3.37 -24.54 0.04
C THR A 15 -4.45 -24.88 -1.00
N LEU A 16 -5.64 -25.32 -0.60
CA LEU A 16 -6.77 -25.48 -1.52
C LEU A 16 -7.91 -24.51 -1.20
N THR A 17 -7.74 -23.24 -1.57
CA THR A 17 -8.86 -22.42 -2.03
C THR A 17 -8.45 -21.73 -3.32
N SER A 18 -8.53 -22.47 -4.42
CA SER A 18 -8.52 -21.86 -5.75
C SER A 18 -9.88 -21.22 -6.01
N PHE A 19 -9.84 -19.90 -6.25
CA PHE A 19 -10.62 -19.15 -7.23
C PHE A 19 -12.15 -19.40 -7.27
N SER A 20 -12.90 -18.52 -6.62
CA SER A 20 -14.33 -18.36 -6.86
C SER A 20 -14.61 -17.19 -7.81
N GLN A 21 -15.60 -17.42 -8.68
CA GLN A 21 -16.35 -16.49 -9.56
C GLN A 21 -15.74 -16.16 -10.94
N THR A 22 -16.50 -16.18 -12.06
CA THR A 22 -17.95 -15.95 -12.21
C THR A 22 -18.62 -16.87 -13.26
N LYS A 23 -19.81 -17.38 -12.92
CA LYS A 23 -20.83 -17.79 -13.90
C LYS A 23 -21.53 -16.52 -14.35
N ASP A 24 -21.65 -16.35 -15.66
CA ASP A 24 -22.40 -15.28 -16.28
C ASP A 24 -23.89 -15.44 -15.95
N LEU A 25 -24.40 -14.57 -15.07
CA LEU A 25 -25.81 -14.36 -14.85
C LEU A 25 -26.01 -12.87 -15.05
N ALA A 26 -26.78 -12.51 -16.08
CA ALA A 26 -27.18 -11.14 -16.34
C ALA A 26 -27.85 -10.54 -15.09
N ILE A 27 -27.13 -9.70 -14.35
CA ILE A 27 -27.69 -8.95 -13.21
C ILE A 27 -28.04 -7.54 -13.70
N ALA A 28 -29.33 -7.24 -13.59
CA ALA A 28 -29.88 -5.91 -13.76
C ALA A 28 -29.00 -4.84 -13.07
N LYS A 29 -28.68 -3.78 -13.81
CA LYS A 29 -28.01 -2.54 -13.40
C LYS A 29 -27.95 -2.33 -11.87
N ILE A 30 -26.91 -2.87 -11.26
CA ILE A 30 -26.58 -2.65 -9.84
C ILE A 30 -25.97 -1.24 -9.78
N PRO A 31 -26.37 -0.36 -8.84
CA PRO A 31 -25.66 0.88 -8.62
C PRO A 31 -24.20 0.51 -8.34
N GLU A 32 -23.29 1.04 -9.14
CA GLU A 32 -21.86 0.82 -9.00
C GLU A 32 -21.45 1.19 -7.58
N LEU A 33 -21.32 0.18 -6.71
CA LEU A 33 -20.75 0.35 -5.39
C LEU A 33 -19.27 0.65 -5.63
N THR A 34 -18.94 1.93 -5.72
CA THR A 34 -17.59 2.40 -6.01
C THR A 34 -16.70 2.03 -4.84
N LEU A 35 -16.10 0.83 -4.87
CA LEU A 35 -15.05 0.41 -3.95
C LEU A 35 -13.81 1.22 -4.29
N SER A 36 -13.76 2.46 -3.82
CA SER A 36 -12.59 3.32 -4.01
C SER A 36 -11.38 2.65 -3.36
N HIS A 37 -10.41 2.25 -4.18
CA HIS A 37 -9.12 1.84 -3.67
C HIS A 37 -8.38 3.11 -3.23
N ARG A 38 -7.92 3.15 -1.97
CA ARG A 38 -7.17 4.31 -1.43
C ARG A 38 -5.94 4.69 -2.26
N SER A 39 -5.37 3.76 -3.02
CA SER A 39 -4.31 4.04 -4.00
C SER A 39 -4.72 5.11 -5.00
N ASP A 40 -6.01 5.22 -5.30
CA ASP A 40 -6.55 6.15 -6.29
C ASP A 40 -6.84 7.53 -5.67
N GLN A 41 -6.87 7.59 -4.34
CA GLN A 41 -7.12 8.80 -3.56
C GLN A 41 -5.84 9.42 -3.00
N VAL A 42 -4.73 8.69 -2.97
CA VAL A 42 -3.44 9.19 -2.49
C VAL A 42 -2.39 8.99 -3.57
N ALA A 43 -1.71 10.07 -3.97
CA ALA A 43 -0.69 10.02 -5.02
C ALA A 43 0.62 10.66 -4.54
N VAL A 44 1.74 10.12 -5.02
CA VAL A 44 3.10 10.63 -4.79
C VAL A 44 3.71 11.02 -6.13
N TYR A 45 4.16 12.27 -6.26
CA TYR A 45 4.81 12.76 -7.48
C TYR A 45 5.79 13.91 -7.19
N PRO A 46 6.79 14.17 -8.05
CA PRO A 46 7.16 13.34 -9.18
C PRO A 46 7.75 11.99 -8.71
N ASN A 47 7.72 11.01 -9.60
CA ASN A 47 8.36 9.72 -9.41
C ASN A 47 8.85 9.25 -10.79
N PRO A 48 10.16 9.31 -11.09
CA PRO A 48 11.27 9.60 -10.17
C PRO A 48 11.29 11.03 -9.59
N ALA A 49 11.82 11.19 -8.38
CA ALA A 49 12.01 12.45 -7.68
C ALA A 49 13.50 12.80 -7.55
N ASN A 50 13.83 14.07 -7.32
CA ASN A 50 15.20 14.52 -7.04
C ASN A 50 15.32 15.01 -5.59
N SER A 51 14.74 16.18 -5.29
CA SER A 51 14.87 16.84 -3.98
C SER A 51 13.58 16.93 -3.18
N GLU A 52 12.44 16.76 -3.83
CA GLU A 52 11.12 16.97 -3.23
C GLU A 52 10.09 16.05 -3.88
N ILE A 53 9.12 15.62 -3.08
CA ILE A 53 7.90 14.96 -3.52
C ILE A 53 6.69 15.71 -2.98
N SER A 54 5.65 15.81 -3.79
CA SER A 54 4.32 16.24 -3.40
C SER A 54 3.43 15.01 -3.18
N ILE A 55 2.67 15.07 -2.10
CA ILE A 55 1.67 14.08 -1.72
C ILE A 55 0.30 14.71 -1.92
N SER A 56 -0.48 14.17 -2.85
CA SER A 56 -1.90 14.53 -2.98
C SER A 56 -2.75 13.53 -2.23
N ASN A 57 -3.42 13.98 -1.18
CA ASN A 57 -4.36 13.18 -0.39
C ASN A 57 -5.79 13.71 -0.60
N LYS A 58 -6.60 12.94 -1.32
CA LYS A 58 -8.03 13.20 -1.59
C LYS A 58 -8.94 12.22 -0.85
N SER A 59 -8.41 11.47 0.11
CA SER A 59 -9.19 10.47 0.85
C SER A 59 -10.11 11.07 1.91
N GLY A 60 -9.94 12.36 2.25
CA GLY A 60 -10.64 13.00 3.37
C GLY A 60 -10.13 12.57 4.75
N LEU A 61 -9.11 11.71 4.81
CA LEU A 61 -8.58 11.15 6.05
C LEU A 61 -7.23 11.77 6.42
N ILE A 62 -6.94 11.75 7.73
CA ILE A 62 -5.63 12.07 8.26
C ILE A 62 -4.77 10.81 8.20
N LEU A 63 -3.61 10.88 7.55
CA LEU A 63 -2.74 9.74 7.33
C LEU A 63 -1.39 9.95 8.02
N LYS A 64 -0.80 8.87 8.54
CA LYS A 64 0.63 8.80 8.83
C LYS A 64 1.34 8.38 7.55
N LEU A 65 2.15 9.27 6.99
CA LEU A 65 3.11 8.95 5.95
C LEU A 65 4.42 8.48 6.60
N THR A 66 4.99 7.40 6.07
CA THR A 66 6.33 6.95 6.43
C THR A 66 7.10 6.53 5.17
N VAL A 67 8.31 7.06 4.99
CA VAL A 67 9.23 6.67 3.92
C VAL A 67 10.25 5.69 4.47
N PHE A 68 10.37 4.54 3.83
CA PHE A 68 11.31 3.48 4.18
C PHE A 68 12.35 3.27 3.08
N ASN A 69 13.57 2.86 3.47
CA ASN A 69 14.48 2.22 2.52
C ASN A 69 14.07 0.75 2.25
N ILE A 70 14.79 0.08 1.36
CA ILE A 70 14.53 -1.33 1.02
C ILE A 70 14.78 -2.32 2.16
N LEU A 71 15.52 -1.92 3.20
CA LEU A 71 15.78 -2.74 4.39
C LEU A 71 14.66 -2.60 5.44
N GLY A 72 13.75 -1.64 5.25
CA GLY A 72 12.65 -1.36 6.17
C GLY A 72 12.97 -0.32 7.24
N ASP A 73 14.09 0.41 7.12
CA ASP A 73 14.40 1.51 8.06
C ASP A 73 13.47 2.69 7.82
N GLU A 74 12.87 3.24 8.88
CA GLU A 74 12.07 4.47 8.83
C GLU A 74 12.97 5.70 8.68
N LEU A 75 12.84 6.40 7.55
CA LEU A 75 13.68 7.57 7.24
C LEU A 75 12.96 8.89 7.47
N ILE A 76 11.68 8.95 7.07
CA ILE A 76 10.83 10.14 7.21
C ILE A 76 9.48 9.69 7.73
N THR A 77 8.96 10.39 8.74
CA THR A 77 7.58 10.21 9.20
C THR A 77 6.89 11.57 9.31
N GLN A 78 5.70 11.66 8.74
CA GLN A 78 4.91 12.89 8.77
C GLN A 78 3.41 12.59 8.84
N LYS A 79 2.68 13.42 9.58
CA LYS A 79 1.23 13.42 9.56
C LYS A 79 0.76 14.29 8.39
N ILE A 80 -0.04 13.74 7.49
CA ILE A 80 -0.59 14.46 6.34
C ILE A 80 -2.11 14.52 6.43
N THR A 81 -2.69 15.64 6.04
CA THR A 81 -4.14 15.87 5.99
C THR A 81 -4.64 15.80 4.56
N ASN A 82 -5.94 16.03 4.35
CA ASN A 82 -6.49 16.20 3.01
C ASN A 82 -5.84 17.41 2.30
N GLY A 83 -5.58 17.30 0.99
CA GLY A 83 -4.94 18.33 0.19
C GLY A 83 -3.57 17.93 -0.35
N LEU A 84 -2.67 18.92 -0.47
CA LEU A 84 -1.29 18.74 -0.92
C LEU A 84 -0.33 18.91 0.26
N THR A 85 0.73 18.09 0.28
CA THR A 85 1.82 18.21 1.24
C THR A 85 3.12 17.92 0.54
N ASP A 86 4.07 18.85 0.64
CA ASP A 86 5.40 18.69 0.07
C ASP A 86 6.37 18.14 1.12
N ILE A 87 7.25 17.24 0.70
CA ILE A 87 8.22 16.54 1.53
C ILE A 87 9.58 16.64 0.86
N ASN A 88 10.53 17.24 1.59
CA ASN A 88 11.92 17.26 1.18
C ASN A 88 12.52 15.84 1.29
N VAL A 89 13.09 15.36 0.19
CA VAL A 89 13.81 14.08 0.10
C VAL A 89 15.25 14.28 -0.37
N SER A 90 15.76 15.52 -0.40
CA SER A 90 17.08 15.85 -0.96
C SER A 90 18.26 15.23 -0.21
N ASN A 91 18.04 14.82 1.04
CA ASN A 91 19.04 14.16 1.86
C ASN A 91 19.05 12.63 1.69
N LEU A 92 18.12 12.08 0.92
CA LEU A 92 18.06 10.66 0.63
C LEU A 92 18.91 10.35 -0.61
N PRO A 93 19.82 9.37 -0.55
CA PRO A 93 20.58 8.94 -1.72
C PRO A 93 19.68 8.45 -2.86
N ALA A 94 20.15 8.55 -4.10
CA ALA A 94 19.48 7.95 -5.25
C ALA A 94 19.24 6.45 -5.01
N GLY A 95 18.01 5.98 -5.30
CA GLY A 95 17.60 4.63 -4.95
C GLY A 95 16.09 4.41 -4.97
N THR A 96 15.69 3.22 -4.54
CA THR A 96 14.27 2.84 -4.41
C THR A 96 13.83 2.91 -2.95
N TYR A 97 12.65 3.46 -2.73
CA TYR A 97 12.04 3.65 -1.43
C TYR A 97 10.59 3.17 -1.44
N ILE A 98 10.05 2.96 -0.25
CA ILE A 98 8.63 2.62 -0.04
C ILE A 98 8.00 3.76 0.74
N VAL A 99 6.96 4.36 0.19
CA VAL A 99 6.12 5.34 0.89
C VAL A 99 4.88 4.62 1.39
N ALA A 100 4.72 4.50 2.70
CA ALA A 100 3.52 3.95 3.33
C ALA A 100 2.61 5.05 3.84
N PHE A 101 1.31 4.83 3.68
CA PHE A 101 0.23 5.68 4.18
C PHE A 101 -0.65 4.83 5.08
N ALA A 102 -0.69 5.16 6.36
CA ALA A 102 -1.47 4.44 7.36
C ALA A 102 -2.54 5.34 7.97
N ASP A 103 -3.74 4.77 8.17
CA ASP A 103 -4.70 5.25 9.17
C ASP A 103 -5.01 4.12 10.16
N GLU A 104 -6.11 4.25 10.91
CA GLU A 104 -6.51 3.27 11.92
C GLU A 104 -6.95 1.90 11.34
N GLN A 105 -7.28 1.83 10.05
CA GLN A 105 -7.88 0.65 9.43
C GLN A 105 -7.00 0.02 8.35
N LYS A 106 -6.22 0.83 7.62
CA LYS A 106 -5.54 0.39 6.42
C LYS A 106 -4.18 1.06 6.25
N VAL A 107 -3.23 0.24 5.80
CA VAL A 107 -1.94 0.70 5.25
C VAL A 107 -1.96 0.52 3.74
N THR A 108 -1.50 1.53 3.00
CA THR A 108 -1.27 1.46 1.54
C THR A 108 0.16 1.91 1.26
N THR A 109 0.84 1.22 0.35
CA THR A 109 2.25 1.51 0.02
C THR A 109 2.42 1.86 -1.45
N GLN A 110 3.36 2.74 -1.75
CA GLN A 110 3.76 3.08 -3.12
C GLN A 110 5.29 3.04 -3.24
N ARG A 111 5.79 2.57 -4.38
CA ARG A 111 7.23 2.62 -4.70
C ARG A 111 7.60 4.02 -5.14
N LEU A 112 8.65 4.59 -4.54
CA LEU A 112 9.25 5.86 -4.93
C LEU A 112 10.67 5.63 -5.44
N ILE A 113 11.04 6.29 -6.54
CA ILE A 113 12.40 6.29 -7.08
C ILE A 113 12.97 7.69 -6.87
N ILE A 114 14.16 7.78 -6.27
CA ILE A 114 14.94 9.01 -6.17
C ILE A 114 16.12 8.89 -7.13
N GLY A 115 16.31 9.90 -7.98
CA GLY A 115 17.34 9.99 -9.02
C GLY A 115 18.57 10.78 -8.59
#